data_AF-A0A0K0PTS6-F1
#
_entry.id   AF-A0A0K0PTS6-F1
#
_cell.length_a   1.000
_cell.length_b   1.000
_cell.length_c   1.000
_cell.angle_alpha   90.00
_cell.angle_beta   90.00
_cell.angle_gamma   90.00
#
_symmetry.space_group_name_H-M   'P 1'
#
loop_
_entity.id
_entity.type
_entity.pdbx_description
1 polymer ?
#
loop_
_entity_poly.entity_id
_entity_poly.type
_entity_poly.pdbx_seq_one_letter_code
_entity_poly.pdbx_strand_id
1 'polypeptide(L)'
;YQAEKEKKLYAIFDAFSQNNGHTNLSDARYVNALKLFLCGVTPLEYQAYQGFARVGRHFGGAGARVACQMQAIDELRHVQTQIHAMSHYNKHFNGLHDFAHMHDRVWFLSVPKSFFEDARTAGPFEFLTAISFSFEYVLTNLLFVPFMSGAAYN
;
A
#
# COMPACT_ATOMS: atom_id res chain seq x y z
N TYR A 1 12.98 10.67 12.76
CA TYR A 1 12.20 9.43 12.92
C TYR A 1 12.13 8.60 11.64
N GLN A 2 11.55 9.09 10.54
CA GLN A 2 11.37 8.29 9.32
C GLN A 2 12.67 7.69 8.75
N ALA A 3 13.74 8.49 8.63
CA ALA A 3 15.04 8.01 8.11
C ALA A 3 15.61 6.80 8.89
N GLU A 4 15.44 6.77 10.21
CA GLU A 4 15.92 5.66 11.04
C GLU A 4 15.08 4.38 10.83
N LYS A 5 13.78 4.54 10.55
CA LYS A 5 12.90 3.42 10.18
C LYS A 5 13.32 2.83 8.84
N GLU A 6 13.53 3.69 7.83
CA GLU A 6 13.94 3.25 6.50
C GLU A 6 15.30 2.55 6.51
N LYS A 7 16.28 3.09 7.24
CA LYS A 7 17.61 2.45 7.37
C LYS A 7 17.53 1.01 7.87
N LYS A 8 16.70 0.76 8.90
CA LYS A 8 16.50 -0.59 9.45
C LYS A 8 15.72 -1.48 8.48
N LEU A 9 14.69 -0.93 7.84
CA LEU A 9 13.85 -1.66 6.90
C LEU A 9 14.67 -2.21 5.72
N TYR A 10 15.45 -1.36 5.05
CA TYR A 10 16.24 -1.80 3.90
C TYR A 10 17.38 -2.75 4.28
N ALA A 11 17.98 -2.57 5.46
CA ALA A 11 18.95 -3.56 5.97
C ALA A 11 18.33 -4.96 6.10
N ILE A 12 17.06 -5.05 6.51
CA ILE A 12 16.32 -6.32 6.59
C ILE A 12 15.95 -6.84 5.20
N PHE A 13 15.50 -5.99 4.27
CA PHE A 13 15.18 -6.40 2.90
C PHE A 13 16.39 -6.94 2.14
N ASP A 14 17.55 -6.30 2.32
CA ASP A 14 18.81 -6.73 1.75
C ASP A 14 19.22 -8.09 2.32
N ALA A 15 19.16 -8.25 3.64
CA ALA A 15 19.45 -9.52 4.29
C ALA A 15 18.48 -10.63 3.85
N PHE A 16 17.18 -10.34 3.76
CA PHE A 16 16.18 -11.29 3.28
C PHE A 16 16.49 -11.76 1.86
N SER A 17 16.81 -10.81 0.97
CA SER A 17 17.14 -11.12 -0.43
C SER A 17 18.46 -11.88 -0.56
N GLN A 18 19.48 -11.48 0.21
CA GLN A 18 20.81 -12.10 0.22
C GLN A 18 20.75 -13.56 0.66
N ASN A 19 19.85 -13.90 1.59
CA ASN A 19 19.72 -15.23 2.17
C ASN A 19 18.60 -16.07 1.53
N ASN A 20 18.09 -15.68 0.35
CA ASN A 20 16.97 -16.35 -0.33
C ASN A 20 15.77 -16.59 0.62
N GLY A 21 15.42 -15.58 1.43
CA GLY A 21 14.45 -15.72 2.51
C GLY A 21 13.06 -16.18 2.06
N HIS A 22 12.72 -16.02 0.77
CA HIS A 22 11.48 -16.52 0.18
C HIS A 22 11.34 -18.06 0.24
N THR A 23 12.44 -18.79 0.40
CA THR A 23 12.45 -20.25 0.54
C THR A 23 12.00 -20.73 1.92
N ASN A 24 11.95 -19.82 2.91
CA ASN A 24 11.53 -20.13 4.28
C ASN A 24 10.02 -19.96 4.49
N LEU A 25 9.25 -19.69 3.44
CA LEU A 25 7.80 -19.68 3.52
C LEU A 25 7.28 -21.09 3.84
N SER A 26 6.21 -21.15 4.63
CA SER A 26 5.43 -22.34 4.96
C SER A 26 5.00 -23.15 3.74
N ASP A 27 4.47 -22.48 2.71
CA ASP A 27 4.05 -23.07 1.44
C ASP A 27 4.00 -22.00 0.33
N ALA A 28 4.37 -22.35 -0.90
CA ALA A 28 4.30 -21.42 -2.04
C ALA A 28 2.89 -20.89 -2.33
N ARG A 29 1.83 -21.57 -1.87
CA ARG A 29 0.44 -21.08 -1.91
C ARG A 29 0.27 -19.74 -1.19
N TYR A 30 1.04 -19.47 -0.14
CA TYR A 30 0.99 -18.19 0.59
C TYR A 30 1.29 -17.00 -0.33
N VAL A 31 2.14 -17.17 -1.35
CA VAL A 31 2.49 -16.11 -2.30
C VAL A 31 1.27 -15.61 -3.10
N ASN A 32 0.18 -16.36 -3.19
CA ASN A 32 -1.05 -15.84 -3.80
C ASN A 32 -1.65 -14.67 -3.01
N ALA A 33 -1.48 -14.61 -1.69
CA ALA A 33 -1.86 -13.45 -0.89
C ALA A 33 -1.01 -12.23 -1.26
N LEU A 34 0.30 -12.42 -1.48
CA LEU A 34 1.21 -11.36 -1.90
C LEU A 34 0.88 -10.82 -3.30
N LYS A 35 0.42 -11.69 -4.21
CA LYS A 35 -0.08 -11.27 -5.55
C LYS A 35 -1.29 -10.36 -5.42
N LEU A 36 -2.25 -10.74 -4.59
CA LEU A 36 -3.44 -9.92 -4.34
C LEU A 36 -3.05 -8.59 -3.68
N PHE A 37 -2.12 -8.61 -2.74
CA PHE A 37 -1.65 -7.40 -2.07
C PHE A 37 -0.97 -6.44 -3.05
N LEU A 38 0.01 -6.91 -3.83
CA LEU A 38 0.75 -6.05 -4.75
C LEU A 38 -0.13 -5.50 -5.89
N CYS A 39 -1.08 -6.26 -6.40
CA CYS A 39 -1.93 -5.83 -7.51
C CYS A 39 -3.20 -5.10 -7.05
N GLY A 40 -3.69 -5.37 -5.84
CA GLY A 40 -4.95 -4.85 -5.32
C GLY A 40 -4.81 -3.74 -4.30
N VAL A 41 -3.84 -3.84 -3.38
CA VAL A 41 -3.68 -2.93 -2.24
C VAL A 41 -2.58 -1.91 -2.50
N THR A 42 -1.40 -2.31 -2.97
CA THR A 42 -0.27 -1.39 -3.21
C THR A 42 -0.61 -0.22 -4.15
N PRO A 43 -1.43 -0.39 -5.22
CA PRO A 43 -1.84 0.74 -6.05
C PRO A 43 -2.74 1.73 -5.30
N LEU A 44 -3.46 1.30 -4.26
CA LEU A 44 -4.29 2.18 -3.43
C LEU A 44 -3.45 3.15 -2.61
N GLU A 45 -2.28 2.74 -2.13
CA GLU A 45 -1.33 3.64 -1.45
C GLU A 45 -0.90 4.78 -2.38
N TYR A 46 -0.63 4.47 -3.66
CA TYR A 46 -0.31 5.50 -4.64
C TYR A 46 -1.49 6.44 -4.92
N GLN A 47 -2.71 5.90 -4.98
CA GLN A 47 -3.92 6.70 -5.13
C GLN A 47 -4.17 7.57 -3.90
N ALA A 48 -3.96 7.05 -2.69
CA ALA A 48 -4.03 7.79 -1.43
C ALA A 48 -3.02 8.94 -1.39
N TYR A 49 -1.75 8.68 -1.76
CA TYR A 49 -0.74 9.72 -1.94
C TYR A 49 -1.25 10.87 -2.83
N GLN A 50 -1.75 10.54 -4.03
CA GLN A 50 -2.28 11.55 -4.96
C GLN A 50 -3.48 12.31 -4.38
N GLY A 51 -4.40 11.58 -3.72
CA GLY A 51 -5.59 12.15 -3.08
C GLY A 51 -5.25 13.12 -1.95
N PHE A 52 -4.38 12.70 -1.02
CA PHE A 52 -3.92 13.50 0.10
C PHE A 52 -3.09 14.71 -0.35
N ALA A 53 -2.24 14.56 -1.35
CA ALA A 53 -1.50 15.67 -1.94
C ALA A 53 -2.46 16.73 -2.52
N ARG A 54 -3.52 16.29 -3.22
CA ARG A 54 -4.56 17.18 -3.73
C ARG A 54 -5.29 17.89 -2.59
N VAL A 55 -5.90 17.16 -1.65
CA VAL A 55 -6.72 17.80 -0.60
C VAL A 55 -5.88 18.66 0.35
N GLY A 56 -4.60 18.31 0.56
CA GLY A 56 -3.62 19.13 1.28
C GLY A 56 -3.32 20.49 0.64
N ARG A 57 -3.73 20.72 -0.61
CA ARG A 57 -3.73 22.03 -1.25
C ARG A 57 -5.08 22.77 -1.13
N HIS A 58 -6.20 22.05 -1.00
CA HIS A 58 -7.55 22.60 -1.13
C HIS A 58 -8.16 23.06 0.19
N PHE A 59 -7.72 22.55 1.34
CA PHE A 59 -8.23 23.01 2.64
C PHE A 59 -7.78 24.45 2.98
N GLY A 60 -8.73 25.28 3.44
CA GLY A 60 -8.46 26.65 3.90
C GLY A 60 -7.63 26.71 5.19
N GLY A 61 -7.78 25.72 6.07
CA GLY A 61 -7.05 25.63 7.34
C GLY A 61 -5.62 25.07 7.18
N ALA A 62 -4.62 25.81 7.66
CA ALA A 62 -3.22 25.39 7.56
C ALA A 62 -2.91 24.07 8.28
N GLY A 63 -3.52 23.82 9.44
CA GLY A 63 -3.36 22.56 10.17
C GLY A 63 -3.82 21.35 9.36
N ALA A 64 -5.00 21.43 8.75
CA ALA A 64 -5.51 20.38 7.88
C ALA A 64 -4.60 20.15 6.66
N ARG A 65 -4.06 21.21 6.06
CA ARG A 65 -3.12 21.09 4.92
C ARG A 65 -1.85 20.35 5.30
N VAL A 66 -1.21 20.73 6.40
CA VAL A 66 0.04 20.08 6.85
C VAL A 66 -0.21 18.62 7.20
N ALA A 67 -1.30 18.30 7.89
CA ALA A 67 -1.69 16.92 8.19
C ALA A 67 -1.88 16.08 6.91
N CYS A 68 -2.64 16.59 5.93
CA CYS A 68 -2.83 15.89 4.66
C CYS A 68 -1.51 15.72 3.88
N GLN A 69 -0.62 16.72 3.90
CA GLN A 69 0.66 16.63 3.19
C GLN A 69 1.62 15.62 3.86
N MET A 70 1.59 15.52 5.20
CA MET A 70 2.33 14.48 5.92
C MET A 70 1.77 13.09 5.61
N GLN A 71 0.44 12.94 5.57
CA GLN A 71 -0.18 11.68 5.14
C GLN A 71 0.22 11.32 3.70
N ALA A 72 0.19 12.29 2.78
CA ALA A 72 0.56 12.04 1.39
C ALA A 72 1.98 11.46 1.24
N ILE A 73 2.98 12.04 1.93
CA ILE A 73 4.36 11.55 1.85
C ILE A 73 4.53 10.19 2.55
N ASP A 74 3.76 9.91 3.61
CA ASP A 74 3.74 8.58 4.22
C ASP A 74 3.13 7.52 3.28
N GLU A 75 2.07 7.85 2.53
CA GLU A 75 1.51 6.92 1.54
C GLU A 75 2.44 6.68 0.34
N LEU A 76 3.20 7.70 -0.06
CA LEU A 76 4.26 7.52 -1.05
C LEU A 76 5.37 6.58 -0.52
N ARG A 77 5.70 6.67 0.76
CA ARG A 77 6.62 5.74 1.42
C ARG A 77 6.04 4.33 1.45
N HIS A 78 4.75 4.16 1.72
CA HIS A 78 4.08 2.85 1.72
C HIS A 78 4.16 2.17 0.36
N VAL A 79 3.72 2.83 -0.73
CA VAL A 79 3.77 2.22 -2.07
C VAL A 79 5.20 1.81 -2.45
N GLN A 80 6.19 2.67 -2.22
CA GLN A 80 7.58 2.37 -2.61
C GLN A 80 8.16 1.20 -1.80
N THR A 81 7.97 1.22 -0.47
CA THR A 81 8.48 0.15 0.39
C THR A 81 7.77 -1.18 0.14
N GLN A 82 6.48 -1.19 -0.21
CA GLN A 82 5.76 -2.40 -0.61
C GLN A 82 6.27 -2.97 -1.93
N ILE A 83 6.54 -2.12 -2.94
CA ILE A 83 7.16 -2.54 -4.20
C ILE A 83 8.53 -3.18 -3.93
N HIS A 84 9.36 -2.55 -3.10
CA HIS A 84 10.67 -3.08 -2.75
C HIS A 84 10.58 -4.39 -1.95
N ALA A 85 9.64 -4.49 -1.01
CA ALA A 85 9.38 -5.73 -0.26
C ALA A 85 9.00 -6.90 -1.18
N MET A 86 8.19 -6.63 -2.21
CA MET A 86 7.72 -7.64 -3.17
C MET A 86 8.73 -7.93 -4.29
N SER A 87 9.75 -7.10 -4.46
CA SER A 87 10.74 -7.21 -5.55
C SER A 87 11.44 -8.57 -5.57
N HIS A 88 11.84 -9.09 -4.40
CA HIS A 88 12.48 -10.41 -4.33
C HIS A 88 11.50 -11.53 -4.69
N TYR A 89 10.27 -11.50 -4.17
CA TYR A 89 9.24 -12.48 -4.54
C TYR A 89 8.93 -12.48 -6.04
N ASN A 90 8.86 -11.31 -6.68
CA ASN A 90 8.61 -11.21 -8.12
C ASN A 90 9.68 -11.90 -8.98
N LYS A 91 10.92 -12.02 -8.48
CA LYS A 91 12.00 -12.75 -9.20
C LYS A 91 11.81 -14.27 -9.18
N HIS A 92 11.05 -14.80 -8.21
CA HIS A 92 10.94 -16.22 -7.95
C HIS A 92 9.53 -16.78 -8.17
N PHE A 93 8.50 -15.92 -8.23
CA PHE A 93 7.10 -16.33 -8.37
C PHE A 93 6.37 -15.55 -9.46
N ASN A 94 5.42 -16.21 -10.11
CA ASN A 94 4.57 -15.61 -11.14
C ASN A 94 3.52 -14.66 -10.58
N GLY A 95 2.96 -13.81 -11.44
CA GLY A 95 1.78 -12.98 -11.14
C GLY A 95 2.04 -11.67 -10.37
N LEU A 96 3.31 -11.33 -10.11
CA LEU A 96 3.72 -10.08 -9.45
C LEU A 96 4.32 -9.05 -10.43
N HIS A 97 4.47 -9.40 -11.71
CA HIS A 97 5.37 -8.72 -12.66
C HIS A 97 4.79 -7.47 -13.33
N ASP A 98 3.48 -7.25 -13.25
CA ASP A 98 2.80 -6.18 -14.01
C ASP A 98 1.67 -5.52 -13.20
N PHE A 99 1.90 -5.37 -11.88
CA PHE A 99 0.87 -5.02 -10.91
C PHE A 99 0.10 -3.73 -11.25
N ALA A 100 0.77 -2.68 -11.72
CA ALA A 100 0.15 -1.41 -12.04
C ALA A 100 -0.75 -1.50 -13.29
N HIS A 101 -0.28 -2.15 -14.34
CA HIS A 101 -1.06 -2.35 -15.56
C HIS A 101 -2.26 -3.29 -15.31
N MET A 102 -2.07 -4.34 -14.51
CA MET A 102 -3.13 -5.26 -14.10
C MET A 102 -4.20 -4.57 -13.25
N HIS A 103 -3.81 -3.72 -12.29
CA HIS A 103 -4.75 -2.98 -11.44
C HIS A 103 -5.80 -2.21 -12.26
N ASP A 104 -5.38 -1.68 -13.41
CA ASP A 104 -6.25 -0.91 -14.30
C ASP A 104 -7.16 -1.74 -15.21
N ARG A 105 -6.90 -3.05 -15.37
CA ARG A 105 -7.50 -3.85 -16.46
C ARG A 105 -8.10 -5.19 -16.04
N VAL A 106 -7.60 -5.81 -14.97
CA VAL A 106 -8.08 -7.10 -14.52
C VAL A 106 -9.39 -6.93 -13.77
N TRP A 107 -10.40 -7.73 -14.15
CA TRP A 107 -11.77 -7.57 -13.70
C TRP A 107 -11.93 -7.47 -12.17
N PHE A 108 -11.32 -8.36 -11.38
CA PHE A 108 -11.49 -8.32 -9.92
C PHE A 108 -10.72 -7.16 -9.27
N LEU A 109 -9.72 -6.60 -9.97
CA LEU A 109 -8.99 -5.41 -9.51
C LEU A 109 -9.77 -4.12 -9.80
N SER A 110 -10.84 -4.18 -10.59
CA SER A 110 -11.76 -3.04 -10.71
C SER A 110 -12.45 -2.72 -9.38
N VAL A 111 -12.57 -3.70 -8.47
CA VAL A 111 -13.16 -3.50 -7.13
C VAL A 111 -12.35 -2.50 -6.30
N PRO A 112 -11.05 -2.75 -5.98
CA PRO A 112 -10.25 -1.77 -5.25
C PRO A 112 -10.01 -0.48 -6.05
N LYS A 113 -9.85 -0.57 -7.38
CA LYS A 113 -9.67 0.61 -8.24
C LYS A 113 -10.85 1.57 -8.15
N SER A 114 -12.07 1.08 -8.40
CA SER A 114 -13.27 1.92 -8.40
C SER A 114 -13.55 2.55 -7.04
N PHE A 115 -13.29 1.83 -5.94
CA PHE A 115 -13.42 2.38 -4.58
C PHE A 115 -12.57 3.65 -4.39
N PHE A 116 -11.30 3.64 -4.80
CA PHE A 116 -10.42 4.80 -4.67
C PHE A 116 -10.68 5.86 -5.75
N GLU A 117 -11.09 5.48 -6.95
CA GLU A 117 -11.51 6.44 -7.99
C GLU A 117 -12.74 7.23 -7.55
N ASP A 118 -13.73 6.59 -6.93
CA ASP A 118 -14.89 7.25 -6.34
C ASP A 118 -14.46 8.28 -5.28
N ALA A 119 -13.73 7.83 -4.24
CA ALA A 119 -13.26 8.73 -3.18
C ALA A 119 -12.41 9.91 -3.70
N ARG A 120 -11.55 9.69 -4.71
CA ARG A 120 -10.70 10.74 -5.29
C ARG A 120 -11.45 11.66 -6.24
N THR A 121 -12.53 11.23 -6.87
CA THR A 121 -13.34 12.11 -7.71
C THR A 121 -14.31 12.95 -6.88
N ALA A 122 -14.61 12.53 -5.65
CA ALA A 122 -15.37 13.29 -4.68
C ALA A 122 -14.67 14.59 -4.19
N GLY A 123 -15.45 15.40 -3.47
CA GLY A 123 -14.98 16.63 -2.82
C GLY A 123 -14.00 16.37 -1.66
N PRO A 124 -13.25 17.39 -1.19
CA PRO A 124 -12.18 17.20 -0.23
C PRO A 124 -12.66 16.69 1.15
N PHE A 125 -13.87 17.07 1.57
CA PHE A 125 -14.45 16.61 2.83
C PHE A 125 -14.89 15.15 2.76
N GLU A 126 -15.57 14.77 1.68
CA GLU A 126 -15.97 13.38 1.43
C GLU A 126 -14.76 12.46 1.30
N PHE A 127 -13.70 12.90 0.61
CA PHE A 127 -12.43 12.16 0.57
C PHE A 127 -11.86 11.89 1.97
N LEU A 128 -11.86 12.87 2.89
CA LEU A 128 -11.41 12.67 4.28
C LEU A 128 -12.33 11.72 5.06
N THR A 129 -13.65 11.83 4.89
CA THR A 129 -14.60 10.90 5.53
C THR A 129 -14.44 9.48 5.01
N ALA A 130 -14.22 9.31 3.70
CA ALA A 130 -14.04 8.01 3.06
C ALA A 130 -12.69 7.38 3.44
N ILE A 131 -11.58 8.10 3.22
CA ILE A 131 -10.23 7.54 3.38
C ILE A 131 -9.75 7.66 4.82
N SER A 132 -9.65 8.87 5.38
CA SER A 132 -9.08 9.04 6.72
C SER A 132 -9.96 8.43 7.83
N PHE A 133 -11.28 8.66 7.80
CA PHE A 133 -12.16 8.14 8.84
C PHE A 133 -12.57 6.69 8.58
N SER A 134 -13.21 6.41 7.44
CA SER A 134 -13.79 5.07 7.24
C SER A 134 -12.71 4.03 6.98
N PHE A 135 -11.79 4.28 6.05
CA PHE A 135 -10.78 3.30 5.67
C PHE A 135 -9.61 3.22 6.67
N GLU A 136 -8.97 4.34 6.99
CA GLU A 136 -7.74 4.37 7.79
C GLU A 136 -7.97 4.33 9.31
N TYR A 137 -9.20 4.57 9.79
CA TYR A 137 -9.51 4.48 11.21
C TYR A 137 -10.48 3.32 11.52
N VAL A 138 -11.68 3.30 10.93
CA VAL A 138 -12.70 2.28 11.26
C VAL A 138 -12.32 0.89 10.74
N LEU A 139 -11.88 0.80 9.49
CA LEU A 139 -11.68 -0.48 8.80
C LEU A 139 -10.21 -0.92 8.71
N THR A 140 -9.26 -0.06 9.09
CA THR A 140 -7.83 -0.26 8.83
C THR A 140 -7.31 -1.61 9.34
N ASN A 141 -7.76 -2.03 10.53
CA ASN A 141 -7.32 -3.29 11.13
C ASN A 141 -7.80 -4.52 10.35
N LEU A 142 -8.95 -4.43 9.67
CA LEU A 142 -9.47 -5.52 8.84
C LEU A 142 -8.67 -5.73 7.56
N LEU A 143 -7.88 -4.73 7.15
CA LEU A 143 -6.91 -4.87 6.07
C LEU A 143 -5.51 -5.21 6.61
N PHE A 144 -5.00 -4.39 7.53
CA PHE A 144 -3.62 -4.45 7.98
C PHE A 144 -3.30 -5.74 8.74
N VAL A 145 -4.13 -6.09 9.74
CA VAL A 145 -3.82 -7.23 10.63
C VAL A 145 -3.77 -8.53 9.84
N PRO A 146 -4.75 -8.91 9.00
CA PRO A 146 -4.68 -10.19 8.28
C PRO A 146 -3.45 -10.37 7.39
N PHE A 147 -3.01 -9.33 6.66
CA PHE A 147 -1.81 -9.44 5.83
C PHE A 147 -0.52 -9.48 6.66
N MET A 148 -0.38 -8.61 7.65
CA MET A 148 0.85 -8.50 8.43
C MET A 148 1.01 -9.65 9.42
N SER A 149 -0.07 -10.06 10.10
CA SER A 149 -0.03 -11.25 10.94
C SER A 149 0.05 -12.52 10.10
N GLY A 150 -0.62 -12.58 8.95
CA GLY A 150 -0.49 -13.70 8.02
C GLY A 150 0.97 -13.95 7.62
N ALA A 151 1.74 -12.88 7.38
CA ALA A 151 3.18 -12.95 7.09
C ALA A 151 4.04 -13.41 8.26
N ALA A 152 3.61 -13.20 9.51
CA ALA A 152 4.35 -13.68 10.67
C ALA A 152 4.14 -15.19 10.93
N TYR A 153 3.04 -15.76 10.42
CA TYR A 153 2.65 -17.16 10.63
C TYR A 153 2.91 -18.07 9.42
N ASN A 154 3.42 -17.53 8.32
CA ASN A 154 3.67 -18.26 7.07
C ASN A 154 5.04 -17.93 6.48
#